data_AF-A0A5B8YRB8-F1
#
_entry.id   AF-A0A5B8YRB8-F1
#
_cell.length_a   1.000
_cell.length_b   1.000
_cell.length_c   1.000
_cell.angle_alpha   90.00
_cell.angle_beta   90.00
_cell.angle_gamma   90.00
#
_symmetry.space_group_name_H-M   'P 1'
#
loop_
_entity.id
_entity.type
_entity.pdbx_description
1 polymer ?
#
loop_
_entity_poly.entity_id
_entity_poly.type
_entity_poly.pdbx_seq_one_letter_code
_entity_poly.pdbx_strand_id
1 'polypeptide(L)'
;KPKCHALRPMILFLIMLVLVLFGYGVLSPRSLMPGSLERGFCMAVREPDHLQRVSLPRMVYPQPKVLTPCRKDVLVVTPWLAPIVWEGTFNIDILNE
;
A
#
# COMPACT_ATOMS: atom_id res chain seq x y z
N LYS A 1 27.61 -43.99 -26.79
CA LYS A 1 26.24 -43.61 -26.38
C LYS A 1 26.28 -43.08 -24.94
N PRO A 2 26.44 -41.77 -24.69
CA PRO A 2 26.49 -41.28 -23.32
C PRO A 2 25.08 -41.10 -22.76
N LYS A 3 24.93 -41.49 -21.50
CA LYS A 3 23.69 -41.67 -20.76
C LYS A 3 23.05 -40.32 -20.43
N CYS A 4 21.96 -40.02 -21.12
CA CYS A 4 21.06 -38.88 -20.87
C CYS A 4 20.19 -39.09 -19.60
N HIS A 5 20.82 -39.47 -18.48
CA HIS A 5 20.12 -39.71 -17.21
C HIS A 5 20.37 -38.60 -16.17
N ALA A 6 21.29 -37.66 -16.45
CA ALA A 6 21.61 -36.55 -15.56
C ALA A 6 20.99 -35.20 -15.99
N LEU A 7 20.48 -35.08 -17.22
CA LEU A 7 19.91 -33.82 -17.73
C LEU A 7 18.54 -33.52 -17.09
N ARG A 8 17.71 -34.55 -16.94
CA ARG A 8 16.37 -34.46 -16.35
C ARG A 8 16.35 -33.93 -14.91
N PRO A 9 17.15 -34.48 -13.96
CA PRO A 9 17.18 -33.95 -12.60
C PRO A 9 17.75 -32.53 -12.53
N MET A 10 18.71 -32.20 -13.40
CA MET A 10 19.31 -30.87 -13.45
C MET A 10 18.30 -29.80 -13.92
N ILE A 11 17.51 -30.12 -14.94
CA ILE A 11 16.42 -29.25 -15.42
C ILE A 11 15.33 -29.06 -14.36
N LEU A 12 14.92 -30.13 -13.67
CA LEU A 12 13.92 -30.03 -12.60
C LEU A 12 14.42 -29.16 -11.45
N PHE A 13 15.70 -29.27 -11.09
CA PHE A 13 16.32 -28.45 -10.06
C PHE A 13 16.34 -26.96 -10.45
N LEU A 14 16.68 -26.65 -11.71
CA LEU A 14 16.64 -25.27 -12.22
C LEU A 14 15.22 -24.70 -12.21
N ILE A 15 14.21 -25.47 -12.61
CA ILE A 15 12.80 -25.04 -12.58
C ILE A 15 12.36 -24.75 -11.14
N MET A 16 12.70 -25.63 -10.19
CA MET A 16 12.40 -25.40 -8.76
C MET A 16 13.08 -24.15 -8.21
N LEU A 17 14.34 -23.91 -8.59
CA LEU A 17 15.08 -22.71 -8.19
C LEU A 17 14.41 -21.43 -8.73
N VAL A 18 14.01 -21.43 -10.00
CA VAL A 18 13.31 -20.28 -10.61
C VAL A 18 11.95 -20.04 -9.96
N LEU A 19 11.17 -21.09 -9.68
CA LEU A 19 9.88 -20.97 -8.99
C LEU A 19 10.03 -20.43 -7.57
N VAL A 20 11.07 -20.84 -6.84
CA VAL A 20 11.36 -20.31 -5.50
C VAL A 20 11.83 -18.86 -5.56
N LEU A 21 12.69 -18.49 -6.50
CA LEU A 21 13.15 -17.10 -6.66
C LEU A 21 12.02 -16.17 -7.10
N PHE A 22 11.21 -16.58 -8.06
CA PHE A 22 10.07 -15.82 -8.54
C PHE A 22 8.94 -15.78 -7.50
N GLY A 23 8.65 -16.91 -6.85
CA GLY A 23 7.70 -16.99 -5.75
C GLY A 23 8.15 -16.17 -4.54
N TYR A 24 9.44 -16.15 -4.21
CA TYR A 24 9.97 -15.30 -3.15
C TYR A 24 9.95 -13.82 -3.57
N GLY A 25 10.26 -13.47 -4.81
CA GLY A 25 10.19 -12.07 -5.28
C GLY A 25 8.76 -11.52 -5.39
N VAL A 26 7.80 -12.37 -5.76
CA VAL A 26 6.39 -11.98 -6.03
C VAL A 26 5.47 -12.21 -4.83
N LEU A 27 5.69 -13.25 -4.01
CA LEU A 27 4.96 -13.52 -2.76
C LEU A 27 5.70 -13.08 -1.48
N SER A 28 6.93 -12.57 -1.53
CA SER A 28 7.54 -11.90 -0.36
C SER A 28 7.52 -10.37 -0.45
N PRO A 29 6.35 -9.69 -0.42
CA PRO A 29 6.29 -8.31 0.02
C PRO A 29 6.06 -8.23 1.54
N ARG A 30 6.59 -9.15 2.36
CA ARG A 30 6.17 -9.22 3.78
C ARG A 30 7.19 -9.54 4.88
N SER A 31 8.48 -9.72 4.63
CA SER A 31 9.44 -9.97 5.73
C SER A 31 10.67 -9.06 5.78
N LEU A 32 10.85 -8.12 4.85
CA LEU A 32 11.87 -7.08 5.00
C LEU A 32 11.28 -5.90 5.80
N MET A 33 11.33 -6.03 7.13
CA MET A 33 11.32 -4.96 8.15
C MET A 33 10.58 -3.63 7.85
N PRO A 34 9.48 -3.31 8.55
CA PRO A 34 9.11 -1.92 8.82
C PRO A 34 9.93 -1.40 10.02
N GLY A 35 11.26 -1.38 9.88
CA GLY A 35 12.18 -0.96 10.94
C GLY A 35 13.43 -0.23 10.45
N SER A 36 13.51 0.12 9.16
CA SER A 36 14.72 0.73 8.57
C SER A 36 14.45 1.70 7.41
N LEU A 37 13.20 2.15 7.19
CA LEU A 37 12.95 3.29 6.29
C LEU A 37 13.21 4.63 7.01
N GLU A 38 14.39 4.75 7.60
CA GLU A 38 14.93 5.95 8.26
C GLU A 38 16.26 6.39 7.62
N ARG A 39 16.58 5.89 6.41
CA ARG A 39 17.85 6.26 5.77
C ARG A 39 17.76 6.27 4.25
N GLY A 40 17.67 7.47 3.69
CA GLY A 40 18.17 7.74 2.36
C GLY A 40 17.14 7.82 1.24
N PHE A 41 16.08 8.61 1.42
CA PHE A 41 15.46 9.30 0.28
C PHE A 41 15.50 10.81 0.51
N CYS A 42 16.72 11.35 0.51
CA CYS A 42 16.94 12.73 0.07
C CYS A 42 16.71 12.77 -1.45
N MET A 43 15.47 12.56 -1.89
CA MET A 43 15.05 13.12 -3.18
C MET A 43 14.78 14.58 -2.90
N ALA A 44 15.63 15.44 -3.45
CA ALA A 44 15.38 16.86 -3.57
C ALA A 44 14.05 17.06 -4.31
N VAL A 45 12.95 17.03 -3.57
CA VAL A 45 11.70 17.64 -3.99
C VAL A 45 12.01 19.12 -4.03
N ARG A 46 12.19 19.62 -5.24
CA ARG A 46 12.22 21.06 -5.50
C ARG A 46 10.91 21.60 -4.93
N GLU A 47 11.03 22.28 -3.80
CA GLU A 47 9.97 23.00 -3.11
C GLU A 47 9.22 23.85 -4.15
N PRO A 48 7.92 23.60 -4.42
CA PRO A 48 7.11 24.59 -5.12
C PRO A 48 6.77 25.66 -4.07
N ASP A 49 7.46 26.80 -4.16
CA ASP A 49 7.50 27.95 -3.24
C ASP A 49 6.15 28.66 -2.95
N HIS A 50 5.00 28.01 -3.12
CA HIS A 50 3.68 28.61 -2.86
C HIS A 50 2.62 27.67 -2.27
N LEU A 51 2.91 26.39 -2.06
CA LEU A 51 1.99 25.49 -1.38
C LEU A 51 2.23 25.58 0.12
N GLN A 52 1.41 26.36 0.83
CA GLN A 52 1.42 26.42 2.28
C GLN A 52 1.28 24.99 2.82
N ARG A 53 2.39 24.41 3.29
CA ARG A 53 2.41 23.11 3.95
C ARG A 53 1.81 23.31 5.35
N VAL A 54 0.48 23.38 5.43
CA VAL A 54 -0.25 23.41 6.70
C VAL A 54 -0.15 22.01 7.31
N SER A 55 0.51 21.92 8.46
CA SER A 55 0.53 20.69 9.25
C SER A 55 -0.65 20.71 10.20
N LEU A 56 -1.51 19.70 10.11
CA LEU A 56 -2.53 19.48 11.12
C LEU A 56 -1.85 19.11 12.46
N PRO A 57 -2.34 19.59 13.62
CA PRO A 57 -1.88 19.17 14.93
C PRO A 57 -2.18 17.69 15.16
N ARG A 58 -1.54 17.14 16.19
CA ARG A 58 -1.77 15.75 16.60
C ARG A 58 -3.20 15.60 17.14
N MET A 59 -4.06 14.95 16.39
CA MET A 59 -5.43 14.61 16.80
C MET A 59 -5.55 13.13 17.17
N VAL A 60 -6.43 12.83 18.14
CA VAL A 60 -6.80 11.47 18.52
C VAL A 60 -8.26 11.27 18.15
N TYR A 61 -8.53 10.42 17.17
CA TYR A 61 -9.89 10.11 16.68
C TYR A 61 -10.02 8.61 16.37
N PRO A 62 -11.26 8.07 16.31
CA PRO A 62 -11.48 6.67 15.97
C PRO A 62 -10.93 6.32 14.58
N GLN A 63 -10.19 5.21 14.48
CA GLN A 63 -9.62 4.78 13.21
C GLN A 63 -10.73 4.42 12.20
N PRO A 64 -10.67 4.93 10.95
CA PRO A 64 -11.65 4.59 9.93
C PRO A 64 -11.56 3.11 9.54
N LYS A 65 -12.71 2.44 9.49
CA LYS A 65 -12.83 1.02 9.13
C LYS A 65 -13.03 0.88 7.62
N VAL A 66 -11.97 0.60 6.88
CA VAL A 66 -11.99 0.52 5.40
C VAL A 66 -13.04 -0.46 4.86
N LEU A 67 -13.24 -1.59 5.54
CA LEU A 67 -14.19 -2.63 5.11
C LEU A 67 -15.62 -2.40 5.63
N THR A 68 -15.85 -1.36 6.43
CA THR A 68 -17.16 -1.04 6.98
C THR A 68 -17.62 0.30 6.42
N PRO A 69 -18.65 0.34 5.55
CA PRO A 69 -19.15 1.60 5.03
C PRO A 69 -19.78 2.43 6.16
N CYS A 70 -19.59 3.76 6.12
CA CYS A 70 -20.14 4.68 7.13
C CYS A 70 -21.68 4.71 7.12
N ARG A 71 -22.28 4.60 5.94
CA ARG A 71 -23.73 4.52 5.72
C ARG A 71 -24.00 3.45 4.66
N LYS A 72 -25.11 2.71 4.80
CA LYS A 72 -25.56 1.66 3.86
C LYS A 72 -26.92 1.95 3.24
N ASP A 73 -27.63 2.91 3.81
CA ASP A 73 -28.98 3.33 3.49
C ASP A 73 -29.04 4.46 2.46
N VAL A 74 -27.94 5.19 2.27
CA VAL A 74 -27.88 6.36 1.38
C VAL A 74 -26.66 6.30 0.46
N LEU A 75 -26.75 7.01 -0.67
CA LEU A 75 -25.62 7.24 -1.56
C LEU A 75 -24.67 8.26 -0.91
N VAL A 76 -23.42 7.87 -0.67
CA VAL A 76 -22.40 8.73 -0.03
C VAL A 76 -21.44 9.38 -1.04
N VAL A 77 -21.36 8.87 -2.27
CA VAL A 77 -20.47 9.36 -3.33
C VAL A 77 -21.21 9.31 -4.66
N THR A 78 -21.08 10.38 -5.44
CA THR A 78 -21.62 10.46 -6.81
C THR A 78 -20.73 9.72 -7.83
N PRO A 79 -21.24 9.36 -9.02
CA PRO A 79 -20.45 8.69 -10.05
C PRO A 79 -19.19 9.45 -10.51
N TRP A 80 -19.16 10.78 -10.34
CA TRP A 80 -17.99 11.63 -10.64
C TRP A 80 -17.10 11.90 -9.40
N LEU A 81 -17.18 11.04 -8.38
CA LEU A 81 -16.34 11.05 -7.18
C LEU A 81 -16.52 12.28 -6.26
N ALA A 82 -17.62 13.04 -6.38
CA ALA A 82 -17.94 14.07 -5.40
C ALA A 82 -18.64 13.44 -4.17
N PRO A 83 -18.18 13.73 -2.94
CA PRO A 83 -18.82 13.24 -1.71
C PRO A 83 -20.17 13.93 -1.48
N ILE A 84 -21.16 13.17 -1.01
CA ILE A 84 -22.45 13.67 -0.57
C ILE A 84 -22.42 13.74 0.95
N VAL A 85 -22.66 14.93 1.50
CA VAL A 85 -22.56 15.19 2.95
C VAL A 85 -23.79 14.64 3.66
N TRP A 86 -23.56 13.67 4.54
CA TRP A 86 -24.57 13.14 5.45
C TRP A 86 -24.04 13.08 6.87
N GLU A 87 -24.95 12.96 7.84
CA GLU A 87 -24.56 12.67 9.22
C GLU A 87 -23.78 11.34 9.27
N GLY A 88 -22.61 11.38 9.91
CA GLY A 88 -21.68 10.24 10.00
C GLY A 88 -20.73 10.02 8.81
N THR A 89 -20.74 10.86 7.76
CA THR A 89 -19.76 10.74 6.64
C THR A 89 -18.50 11.58 6.82
N PHE A 90 -18.50 12.52 7.76
CA PHE A 90 -17.36 13.41 8.04
C PHE A 90 -17.03 13.40 9.53
N ASN A 91 -15.78 13.75 9.85
CA ASN A 91 -15.37 14.08 11.21
C ASN A 91 -15.19 15.60 11.29
N ILE A 92 -16.06 16.26 12.06
CA ILE A 92 -16.08 17.72 12.18
C ILE A 92 -14.80 18.27 12.82
N ASP A 93 -14.17 17.51 13.71
CA ASP A 93 -12.94 17.94 14.38
C ASP A 93 -11.81 18.11 13.35
N ILE A 94 -11.74 17.19 12.37
CA ILE A 94 -10.71 17.22 11.31
C ILE A 94 -11.02 18.32 10.28
N LEU A 95 -12.29 18.62 10.04
CA LEU A 95 -12.71 19.62 9.06
C LEU A 95 -12.57 21.06 9.55
N ASN A 96 -12.58 21.26 10.86
CA ASN A 96 -12.48 22.57 11.51
C ASN A 96 -11.03 22.99 11.80
N GLU A 97 -10.07 22.11 11.56
CA GLU A 97 -8.64 22.35 11.73
C GLU A 97 -8.03 22.96 10.47
#